data_AF-A0A842IZ44-F1
#
_entry.id   AF-A0A842IZ44-F1
#
_cell.length_a   1.000
_cell.length_b   1.000
_cell.length_c   1.000
_cell.angle_alpha   90.00
_cell.angle_beta   90.00
_cell.angle_gamma   90.00
#
_symmetry.space_group_name_H-M   'P 1'
#
loop_
_entity.id
_entity.type
_entity.pdbx_description
1 polymer ?
#
loop_
_entity_poly.entity_id
_entity_poly.type
_entity_poly.pdbx_seq_one_letter_code
_entity_poly.pdbx_strand_id
1 'polypeptide(L)'
;MLNDILKSFGGIALFFIILAASRYLVMSSFFLKYNKYPFIKEYSKYINKYHKYFGMLALFFAIFHSFGMIKYLKNPKLFMWFGLAALVDLFIVGLMGMLVKKVSSNHKRIIIKIHMLLAGLLVILALLHVIL
;
A
#
# COMPACT_ATOMS: atom_id res chain seq x y z
N MET A 1 -16.85 -18.46 10.61
CA MET A 1 -16.00 -17.79 11.61
C MET A 1 -14.56 -17.60 11.13
N LEU A 2 -13.71 -18.64 11.00
CA LEU A 2 -12.30 -18.44 10.61
C LEU A 2 -12.14 -17.77 9.22
N ASN A 3 -12.93 -18.21 8.23
CA ASN A 3 -12.90 -17.58 6.90
C ASN A 3 -13.34 -16.11 6.92
N ASP A 4 -14.26 -15.73 7.81
CA ASP A 4 -14.75 -14.35 7.93
C ASP A 4 -13.67 -13.45 8.54
N ILE A 5 -12.97 -13.94 9.57
CA ILE A 5 -11.81 -13.26 10.16
C ILE A 5 -10.72 -13.04 9.10
N LEU A 6 -10.41 -14.05 8.29
CA LEU A 6 -9.41 -13.94 7.23
C LEU A 6 -9.80 -12.92 6.17
N LYS A 7 -11.09 -12.85 5.79
CA LYS A 7 -11.59 -11.81 4.88
C LYS A 7 -11.47 -10.41 5.50
N SER A 8 -11.77 -10.27 6.79
CA SER A 8 -11.60 -9.00 7.51
C SER A 8 -10.14 -8.53 7.49
N PHE A 9 -9.16 -9.44 7.64
CA PHE A 9 -7.74 -9.08 7.48
C PHE A 9 -7.41 -8.55 6.09
N GLY A 10 -7.98 -9.13 5.02
CA GLY A 10 -7.83 -8.60 3.67
C GLY A 10 -8.37 -7.17 3.53
N GLY A 11 -9.56 -6.91 4.08
CA GLY A 11 -10.16 -5.56 4.09
C GLY A 11 -9.35 -4.55 4.90
N ILE A 12 -8.84 -4.94 6.07
CA ILE A 12 -7.97 -4.09 6.91
C ILE A 12 -6.65 -3.80 6.18
N ALA A 13 -6.06 -4.79 5.51
CA ALA A 13 -4.85 -4.59 4.71
C ALA A 13 -5.08 -3.54 3.60
N LEU A 14 -6.18 -3.67 2.83
CA LEU A 14 -6.54 -2.71 1.79
C LEU A 14 -6.72 -1.29 2.35
N PHE A 15 -7.39 -1.15 3.49
CA PHE A 15 -7.55 0.14 4.16
C PHE A 15 -6.20 0.81 4.45
N PHE A 16 -5.24 0.06 5.01
CA PHE A 16 -3.90 0.59 5.27
C PHE A 16 -3.07 0.84 4.00
N ILE A 17 -3.25 0.04 2.93
CA ILE A 17 -2.65 0.31 1.62
C ILE A 17 -3.12 1.67 1.09
N ILE A 18 -4.43 1.93 1.13
CA ILE A 18 -5.01 3.20 0.66
C ILE A 18 -4.50 4.37 1.51
N LEU A 19 -4.47 4.24 2.84
CA LEU A 19 -3.92 5.26 3.73
C LEU A 19 -2.42 5.51 3.49
N ALA A 20 -1.64 4.47 3.21
CA ALA A 20 -0.22 4.63 2.89
C ALA A 20 -0.05 5.34 1.55
N ALA A 21 -0.81 4.96 0.53
CA ALA A 21 -0.78 5.53 -0.81
C ALA A 21 -1.29 6.97 -0.88
N SER A 22 -2.23 7.36 0.00
CA SER A 22 -2.78 8.71 0.04
C SER A 22 -1.72 9.79 0.31
N ARG A 23 -0.58 9.41 0.91
CA ARG A 23 0.60 10.28 1.02
C ARG A 23 0.98 10.90 -0.33
N TYR A 24 0.93 10.12 -1.39
CA TYR A 24 1.32 10.55 -2.73
C TYR A 24 0.29 11.48 -3.38
N LEU A 25 -0.98 11.29 -3.06
CA LEU A 25 -2.03 12.24 -3.42
C LEU A 25 -1.79 13.59 -2.73
N VAL A 26 -1.42 13.57 -1.45
CA VAL A 26 -1.09 14.79 -0.69
C VAL A 26 0.17 15.49 -1.22
N MET A 27 1.16 14.72 -1.70
CA MET A 27 2.37 15.27 -2.32
C MET A 27 2.16 15.76 -3.76
N SER A 28 0.99 15.52 -4.37
CA SER A 28 0.69 15.98 -5.73
C SER A 28 0.46 17.50 -5.79
N SER A 29 0.69 18.07 -6.97
CA SER A 29 0.47 19.50 -7.26
C SER A 29 -0.96 19.98 -6.95
N PHE A 30 -1.94 19.07 -7.07
CA PHE A 30 -3.32 19.36 -6.73
C PHE A 30 -3.47 19.69 -5.25
N PHE A 31 -2.98 18.83 -4.35
CA PHE A 31 -3.09 19.05 -2.90
C PHE A 31 -2.23 20.21 -2.38
N LEU A 32 -1.11 20.51 -3.04
CA LEU A 32 -0.30 21.68 -2.71
C LEU A 32 -1.09 22.99 -2.87
N LYS A 33 -2.00 23.09 -3.86
CA LYS A 33 -2.91 24.24 -4.03
C LYS A 33 -3.90 24.40 -2.87
N TYR A 34 -4.27 23.30 -2.23
CA TYR A 34 -5.20 23.25 -1.10
C TYR A 34 -4.49 23.17 0.27
N ASN A 35 -3.15 23.27 0.33
CA ASN A 35 -2.41 23.28 1.59
C ASN A 35 -2.67 24.52 2.45
N LYS A 36 -3.42 25.50 1.92
CA LYS A 36 -3.97 26.65 2.64
C LYS A 36 -5.10 26.28 3.61
N TYR A 37 -5.75 25.12 3.46
CA TYR A 37 -6.81 24.68 4.36
C TYR A 37 -6.22 23.94 5.58
N PRO A 38 -6.60 24.30 6.82
CA PRO A 38 -6.04 23.73 8.05
C PRO A 38 -6.14 22.19 8.11
N PHE A 39 -7.30 21.65 7.73
CA PHE A 39 -7.55 20.22 7.72
C PHE A 39 -6.58 19.44 6.80
N ILE A 40 -6.32 19.96 5.60
CA ILE A 40 -5.41 19.32 4.64
C ILE A 40 -3.97 19.34 5.16
N LYS A 41 -3.58 20.43 5.83
CA LYS A 41 -2.27 20.56 6.46
C LYS A 41 -2.09 19.56 7.60
N GLU A 42 -3.10 19.38 8.45
CA GLU A 42 -3.08 18.39 9.54
C GLU A 42 -3.07 16.96 9.00
N TYR A 43 -3.92 16.65 8.03
CA TYR A 43 -3.94 15.36 7.36
C TYR A 43 -2.58 15.04 6.72
N SER A 44 -1.97 16.01 6.02
CA SER A 44 -0.65 15.87 5.43
C SER A 44 0.44 15.57 6.46
N LYS A 45 0.43 16.27 7.60
CA LYS A 45 1.35 15.99 8.72
C LYS A 45 1.13 14.59 9.27
N TYR A 46 -0.13 14.20 9.48
CA TYR A 46 -0.51 12.89 10.01
C TYR A 46 -0.05 11.75 9.10
N ILE A 47 -0.42 11.81 7.81
CA ILE A 47 -0.05 10.79 6.84
C ILE A 47 1.47 10.71 6.68
N ASN A 48 2.19 11.83 6.59
CA ASN A 48 3.65 11.79 6.49
C ASN A 48 4.32 11.20 7.74
N LYS A 49 3.81 11.48 8.94
CA LYS A 49 4.33 10.93 10.19
C LYS A 49 4.11 9.42 10.28
N TYR A 50 2.93 8.94 9.88
CA TYR A 50 2.52 7.55 10.10
C TYR A 50 2.61 6.64 8.86
N HIS A 51 2.95 7.15 7.68
CA HIS A 51 3.02 6.40 6.42
C HIS A 51 3.80 5.07 6.54
N LYS A 52 4.96 5.09 7.21
CA LYS A 52 5.76 3.86 7.43
C LYS A 52 4.96 2.80 8.20
N TYR A 53 4.25 3.21 9.25
CA TYR A 53 3.47 2.31 10.09
C TYR A 53 2.25 1.77 9.34
N PHE A 54 1.59 2.59 8.51
CA PHE A 54 0.51 2.12 7.65
C PHE A 54 0.99 1.05 6.66
N GLY A 55 2.13 1.27 6.01
CA GLY A 55 2.73 0.25 5.13
C GLY A 55 3.08 -1.05 5.86
N MET A 56 3.61 -0.95 7.09
CA MET A 56 3.90 -2.14 7.91
C MET A 56 2.63 -2.89 8.35
N LEU A 57 1.59 -2.18 8.77
CA LEU A 57 0.30 -2.78 9.13
C LEU A 57 -0.37 -3.41 7.92
N ALA A 58 -0.35 -2.75 6.76
CA ALA A 58 -0.81 -3.32 5.49
C ALA A 58 -0.11 -4.66 5.19
N LEU A 59 1.22 -4.69 5.27
CA LEU A 59 2.00 -5.91 5.02
C LEU A 59 1.67 -7.01 6.03
N PHE A 60 1.58 -6.67 7.31
CA PHE A 60 1.21 -7.61 8.37
C PHE A 60 -0.13 -8.28 8.07
N PHE A 61 -1.20 -7.50 7.88
CA PHE A 61 -2.53 -8.05 7.62
C PHE A 61 -2.61 -8.78 6.27
N ALA A 62 -1.92 -8.30 5.23
CA ALA A 62 -1.85 -8.97 3.94
C ALA A 62 -1.21 -10.36 4.05
N ILE A 63 -0.11 -10.49 4.79
CA ILE A 63 0.56 -11.77 5.03
C ILE A 63 -0.39 -12.75 5.75
N PHE A 64 -1.03 -12.32 6.84
CA PHE A 64 -2.00 -13.17 7.56
C PHE A 64 -3.18 -13.59 6.68
N HIS A 65 -3.70 -12.67 5.87
CA HIS A 65 -4.74 -12.97 4.89
C HIS A 65 -4.26 -14.02 3.88
N SER A 66 -3.07 -13.85 3.29
CA SER A 66 -2.50 -14.79 2.31
C SER A 66 -2.23 -16.17 2.91
N PHE A 67 -1.69 -16.27 4.13
CA PHE A 67 -1.48 -17.56 4.80
C PHE A 67 -2.78 -18.33 5.00
N GLY A 68 -3.85 -17.65 5.42
CA GLY A 68 -5.16 -18.28 5.58
C GLY A 68 -5.80 -18.77 4.27
N MET A 69 -5.32 -18.26 3.13
CA MET A 69 -5.83 -18.58 1.81
C MET A 69 -4.98 -19.63 1.05
N ILE A 70 -3.86 -20.10 1.62
CA ILE A 70 -2.97 -21.11 1.00
C ILE A 70 -3.74 -22.37 0.58
N LYS A 71 -4.74 -22.79 1.36
CA LYS A 71 -5.57 -23.98 1.06
C LYS A 71 -6.30 -23.90 -0.30
N TYR A 72 -6.49 -22.69 -0.84
CA TYR A 72 -7.15 -22.46 -2.12
C TYR A 72 -6.19 -22.46 -3.32
N LEU A 73 -4.87 -22.60 -3.09
CA LEU A 73 -3.86 -22.59 -4.18
C LEU A 73 -3.93 -23.81 -5.10
N LYS A 74 -4.65 -24.87 -4.72
CA LYS A 74 -4.80 -26.06 -5.58
C LYS A 74 -5.53 -25.75 -6.88
N ASN A 75 -6.45 -24.78 -6.88
CA ASN A 75 -7.21 -24.36 -8.05
C ASN A 75 -7.29 -22.82 -8.06
N PRO A 76 -6.21 -22.12 -8.44
CA PRO A 76 -6.14 -20.67 -8.31
C PRO A 76 -7.07 -20.00 -9.30
N LYS A 77 -7.93 -19.11 -8.79
CA LYS A 77 -8.77 -18.23 -9.61
C LYS A 77 -7.98 -16.97 -10.01
N LEU A 78 -8.43 -16.28 -11.06
CA LEU A 78 -7.78 -15.07 -11.57
C LEU A 78 -7.52 -14.01 -10.46
N PHE A 79 -8.51 -13.75 -9.60
CA PHE A 79 -8.35 -12.80 -8.49
C PHE A 79 -7.22 -13.18 -7.53
N MET A 80 -6.92 -14.47 -7.36
CA MET A 80 -5.83 -14.92 -6.48
C MET A 80 -4.47 -14.50 -7.02
N TRP A 81 -4.31 -14.47 -8.35
CA TRP A 81 -3.09 -13.98 -9.00
C TRP A 81 -2.90 -12.48 -8.78
N PHE A 82 -3.97 -11.69 -8.86
CA PHE A 82 -3.92 -10.27 -8.50
C PHE A 82 -3.55 -10.06 -7.02
N GLY A 83 -4.09 -10.88 -6.12
CA GLY A 83 -3.73 -10.85 -4.70
C GLY A 83 -2.26 -11.18 -4.45
N LEU A 84 -1.73 -12.20 -5.11
CA LEU A 84 -0.31 -12.58 -5.02
C LEU A 84 0.60 -11.49 -5.59
N ALA A 85 0.24 -10.93 -6.76
CA ALA A 85 0.98 -9.83 -7.37
C ALA A 85 1.00 -8.59 -6.46
N ALA A 86 -0.15 -8.24 -5.86
CA ALA A 86 -0.25 -7.16 -4.88
C ALA A 86 0.62 -7.41 -3.63
N LEU A 87 0.66 -8.64 -3.11
CA LEU A 87 1.50 -8.98 -1.97
C LEU A 87 3.00 -8.80 -2.29
N VAL A 88 3.43 -9.28 -3.46
CA VAL A 88 4.82 -9.13 -3.93
C VAL A 88 5.16 -7.66 -4.12
N ASP A 89 4.28 -6.89 -4.77
CA ASP A 89 4.47 -5.46 -4.99
C ASP A 89 4.53 -4.69 -3.66
N LEU A 90 3.65 -4.99 -2.71
CA LEU A 90 3.69 -4.42 -1.36
C LEU A 90 5.03 -4.66 -0.65
N PHE A 91 5.60 -5.85 -0.81
CA PHE A 91 6.92 -6.17 -0.27
C PHE A 91 8.03 -5.34 -0.94
N ILE A 92 8.01 -5.24 -2.28
CA ILE A 92 8.97 -4.43 -3.06
C ILE A 92 8.86 -2.95 -2.67
N VAL A 93 7.64 -2.40 -2.59
CA VAL A 93 7.36 -1.03 -2.15
C VAL A 93 7.94 -0.79 -0.75
N GLY A 94 7.73 -1.72 0.19
CA GLY A 94 8.29 -1.66 1.54
C GLY A 94 9.81 -1.58 1.55
N LEU A 95 10.48 -2.45 0.79
CA LEU A 95 11.94 -2.45 0.64
C LEU A 95 12.46 -1.15 0.00
N MET A 96 11.80 -0.68 -1.06
CA MET A 96 12.14 0.59 -1.71
C MET A 96 12.03 1.77 -0.75
N GLY A 97 11.00 1.79 0.12
CA GLY A 97 10.84 2.82 1.15
C GLY A 97 12.02 2.86 2.14
N MET A 98 12.64 1.72 2.43
CA MET A 98 13.85 1.65 3.25
C MET A 98 15.09 2.16 2.50
N LEU A 99 15.20 1.85 1.19
CA LEU A 99 16.31 2.29 0.36
C LEU A 99 16.36 3.81 0.15
N VAL A 100 15.20 4.49 0.09
CA VAL A 100 15.11 5.97 -0.01
C VAL A 100 15.91 6.68 1.09
N LYS A 101 16.09 6.06 2.26
CA LYS A 101 16.86 6.64 3.37
C LYS A 101 18.38 6.46 3.23
N LYS A 102 18.83 5.51 2.41
CA LYS A 102 20.25 5.12 2.30
C LYS A 102 20.93 5.70 1.05
N VAL A 103 20.18 6.18 0.07
CA VAL A 103 20.70 6.66 -1.21
C VAL A 103 21.03 8.15 -1.22
N SER A 104 21.98 8.54 -2.06
CA SER A 104 22.37 9.95 -2.27
C SER A 104 21.23 10.78 -2.86
N SER A 105 21.28 12.09 -2.63
CA SER A 105 20.23 13.04 -3.03
C SER A 105 19.85 12.98 -4.51
N ASN A 106 20.80 12.68 -5.39
CA ASN A 106 20.58 12.58 -6.84
C ASN A 106 19.70 11.37 -7.21
N HIS A 107 19.96 10.21 -6.60
CA HIS A 107 19.19 8.99 -6.84
C HIS A 107 17.86 8.96 -6.08
N LYS A 108 17.78 9.70 -4.97
CA LYS A 108 16.58 9.78 -4.12
C LYS A 108 15.33 10.21 -4.89
N ARG A 109 15.45 11.17 -5.81
CA ARG A 109 14.32 11.63 -6.63
C ARG A 109 13.77 10.52 -7.54
N ILE A 110 14.65 9.74 -8.16
CA ILE A 110 14.28 8.63 -9.05
C ILE A 110 13.59 7.54 -8.25
N ILE A 111 14.17 7.15 -7.11
CA ILE A 111 13.61 6.09 -6.26
C ILE A 111 12.24 6.49 -5.71
N ILE A 112 12.05 7.76 -5.31
CA ILE A 112 10.74 8.25 -4.88
C ILE A 112 9.70 8.13 -6.01
N LYS A 113 10.05 8.46 -7.25
CA LYS A 113 9.13 8.32 -8.40
C LYS A 113 8.77 6.85 -8.65
N ILE A 114 9.75 5.95 -8.63
CA ILE A 114 9.50 4.50 -8.79
C ILE A 114 8.62 4.00 -7.66
N HIS A 115 8.92 4.36 -6.42
CA HIS A 115 8.14 3.96 -5.26
C HIS A 115 6.70 4.52 -5.32
N MET A 116 6.49 5.73 -5.83
CA MET A 116 5.15 6.28 -6.10
C MET A 116 4.38 5.45 -7.15
N LEU A 117 5.04 5.10 -8.26
CA LEU A 117 4.44 4.30 -9.32
C LEU A 117 4.05 2.91 -8.82
N LEU A 118 4.95 2.24 -8.09
CA LEU A 118 4.68 0.93 -7.48
C LEU A 118 3.55 1.02 -6.44
N ALA A 119 3.52 2.05 -5.59
CA ALA A 119 2.42 2.24 -4.65
C ALA A 119 1.07 2.45 -5.36
N GLY A 120 1.06 3.13 -6.51
CA GLY A 120 -0.14 3.28 -7.33
C GLY A 120 -0.59 1.95 -7.98
N LEU A 121 0.37 1.20 -8.54
CA LEU A 121 0.13 -0.13 -9.11
C LEU A 121 -0.43 -1.10 -8.05
N LEU A 122 0.15 -1.10 -6.85
CA LEU A 122 -0.31 -1.88 -5.71
C LEU A 122 -1.79 -1.63 -5.40
N VAL A 123 -2.22 -0.36 -5.36
CA VAL A 123 -3.64 -0.03 -5.11
C VAL A 123 -4.53 -0.62 -6.20
N ILE A 124 -4.13 -0.51 -7.47
CA ILE A 124 -4.89 -1.08 -8.60
C ILE A 124 -4.98 -2.60 -8.48
N LEU A 125 -3.87 -3.28 -8.23
CA LEU A 125 -3.84 -4.74 -8.08
C LEU A 125 -4.70 -5.21 -6.89
N ALA A 126 -4.63 -4.50 -5.75
CA ALA A 126 -5.42 -4.80 -4.57
C ALA A 126 -6.93 -4.58 -4.81
N LEU A 127 -7.31 -3.55 -5.57
CA LEU A 127 -8.71 -3.32 -5.95
C LEU A 127 -9.21 -4.39 -6.94
N LEU A 128 -8.42 -4.74 -7.96
CA LEU A 128 -8.76 -5.81 -8.90
C LEU A 128 -8.93 -7.16 -8.18
N HIS A 129 -8.10 -7.44 -7.17
CA HIS A 129 -8.22 -8.63 -6.33
C HIS A 129 -9.54 -8.68 -5.54
N VAL A 130 -10.09 -7.54 -5.15
CA VAL A 130 -11.35 -7.46 -4.38
C VAL A 130 -12.59 -7.48 -5.29
N ILE A 131 -12.47 -6.92 -6.50
CA ILE A 131 -13.60 -6.78 -7.44
C ILE A 131 -13.85 -8.04 -8.27
N LEU A 132 -12.79 -8.79 -8.62
CA LEU A 132 -12.84 -10.01 -9.44
C LEU A 132 -12.97 -11.29 -8.59
#